data_AF-A0A1F5YEG6-F1
#
_entry.id   AF-A0A1F5YEG6-F1
#
_cell.length_a   1.000
_cell.length_b   1.000
_cell.length_c   1.000
_cell.angle_alpha   90.00
_cell.angle_beta   90.00
_cell.angle_gamma   90.00
#
_symmetry.space_group_name_H-M   'P 1'
#
loop_
_entity.id
_entity.type
_entity.pdbx_description
1 polymer ?
#
loop_
_entity_poly.entity_id
_entity_poly.type
_entity_poly.pdbx_seq_one_letter_code
_entity_poly.pdbx_strand_id
1 'polypeptide(L)'
;MQRSIIIALASLSFLFFAFDSARSFAKGEEQKSQDLCPVMGHKIDSKVYTDYQGRRIYFCCTECVKKFKANPAAYQTKTAAQSTVPASGARKQTECPVMGMKITPGVYIDYKGKRVSFCCPSCLEKFNANPEELIRKMEADGVVFEKSPSAKSVTPGQTEKGKGEHQH
;
A
#
# COMPACT_ATOMS: atom_id res chain seq x y z
N MET A 1 -71.99 -16.34 -16.93
CA MET A 1 -72.09 -16.05 -15.48
C MET A 1 -70.68 -15.93 -14.93
N GLN A 2 -70.37 -14.78 -14.34
CA GLN A 2 -69.07 -14.40 -13.79
C GLN A 2 -68.52 -15.43 -12.80
N ARG A 3 -67.24 -15.76 -12.93
CA ARG A 3 -66.38 -16.07 -11.78
C ARG A 3 -65.05 -15.38 -11.97
N SER A 4 -65.01 -14.19 -11.41
CA SER A 4 -63.82 -13.42 -11.11
C SER A 4 -62.81 -14.30 -10.39
N ILE A 5 -61.59 -14.42 -10.93
CA ILE A 5 -60.43 -14.77 -10.12
C ILE A 5 -59.35 -13.74 -10.43
N ILE A 6 -59.25 -12.82 -9.48
CA ILE A 6 -58.16 -11.88 -9.25
C ILE A 6 -56.90 -12.71 -9.03
N ILE A 7 -55.92 -12.65 -9.93
CA ILE A 7 -54.55 -13.10 -9.64
C ILE A 7 -53.59 -11.99 -10.02
N ALA A 8 -53.28 -11.20 -8.98
CA ALA A 8 -52.00 -10.61 -8.66
C ALA A 8 -51.13 -10.11 -9.83
N LEU A 9 -51.29 -8.82 -10.11
CA LEU A 9 -50.25 -7.93 -10.62
C LEU A 9 -49.05 -7.91 -9.65
N ALA A 10 -48.10 -8.84 -9.75
CA ALA A 10 -46.84 -8.75 -9.00
C ALA A 10 -45.76 -9.71 -9.53
N SER A 11 -45.33 -9.58 -10.79
CA SER A 11 -44.17 -10.34 -11.28
C SER A 11 -43.39 -9.63 -12.39
N LEU A 12 -43.27 -8.30 -12.31
CA LEU A 12 -42.45 -7.53 -13.25
C LEU A 12 -41.58 -6.47 -12.53
N SER A 13 -40.98 -6.87 -11.40
CA SER A 13 -40.00 -6.03 -10.68
C SER A 13 -38.74 -6.78 -10.28
N PHE A 14 -38.59 -8.04 -10.69
CA PHE A 14 -37.45 -8.91 -10.34
C PHE A 14 -36.37 -8.99 -11.44
N LEU A 15 -36.36 -8.03 -12.38
CA LEU A 15 -35.37 -7.93 -13.47
C LEU A 15 -34.63 -6.59 -13.49
N PHE A 16 -34.50 -5.90 -12.36
CA PHE A 16 -33.76 -4.63 -12.27
C PHE A 16 -32.78 -4.52 -11.09
N PHE A 17 -32.64 -5.55 -10.25
CA PHE A 17 -31.84 -5.46 -9.01
C PHE A 17 -30.68 -6.46 -8.92
N ALA A 18 -30.10 -6.87 -10.06
CA ALA A 18 -28.93 -7.77 -10.08
C ALA A 18 -27.86 -7.40 -11.13
N PHE A 19 -27.87 -6.18 -11.66
CA PHE A 19 -26.81 -5.72 -12.60
C PHE A 19 -26.05 -4.48 -12.11
N ASP A 20 -26.42 -3.90 -10.96
CA ASP A 20 -25.76 -2.73 -10.36
C ASP A 20 -24.82 -3.14 -9.21
N SER A 21 -23.85 -4.03 -9.48
CA SER A 21 -22.81 -4.36 -8.48
C SER A 21 -21.44 -4.64 -9.07
N ALA A 22 -21.27 -4.45 -10.39
CA ALA A 22 -20.00 -4.74 -11.06
C ALA A 22 -19.23 -3.49 -11.53
N ARG A 23 -19.66 -2.26 -11.20
CA ARG A 23 -19.01 -1.05 -11.75
C ARG A 23 -18.73 0.01 -10.70
N SER A 24 -17.75 -0.25 -9.83
CA SER A 24 -16.98 0.82 -9.17
C SER A 24 -15.63 0.32 -8.65
N PHE A 25 -14.73 -0.04 -9.57
CA PHE A 25 -13.29 -0.10 -9.32
C PHE A 25 -12.53 0.57 -10.46
N ALA A 26 -12.85 1.83 -10.74
CA ALA A 26 -12.09 2.63 -11.70
C ALA A 26 -12.17 4.11 -11.35
N LYS A 27 -11.67 4.46 -10.16
CA LYS A 27 -11.17 5.81 -9.94
C LYS A 27 -9.82 5.66 -9.24
N GLY A 28 -8.79 5.38 -10.05
CA GLY A 28 -7.42 5.58 -9.63
C GLY A 28 -7.32 7.05 -9.25
N GLU A 29 -7.19 7.30 -7.95
CA GLU A 29 -6.95 8.64 -7.44
C GLU A 29 -5.72 9.19 -8.14
N GLU A 30 -5.85 10.39 -8.70
CA GLU A 30 -4.80 11.11 -9.39
C GLU A 30 -3.63 11.31 -8.43
N GLN A 31 -2.65 10.40 -8.49
CA GLN A 31 -1.47 10.44 -7.64
C GLN A 31 -0.66 11.67 -8.00
N LYS A 32 -0.72 12.68 -7.12
CA LYS A 32 -0.04 13.94 -7.33
C LYS A 32 1.47 13.72 -7.40
N SER A 33 2.00 13.76 -8.61
CA SER A 33 3.45 13.75 -8.83
C SER A 33 4.08 15.00 -8.21
N GLN A 34 5.33 14.87 -7.81
CA GLN A 34 6.17 16.03 -7.47
C GLN A 34 6.18 17.06 -8.61
N ASP A 35 6.26 18.34 -8.27
CA ASP A 35 6.34 19.44 -9.26
C ASP A 35 7.79 19.83 -9.59
N LEU A 36 8.69 19.69 -8.62
CA LEU A 36 10.09 20.14 -8.73
C LEU A 36 11.07 18.97 -8.62
N CYS A 37 12.21 19.12 -9.30
CA CYS A 37 13.32 18.19 -9.27
C CYS A 37 14.02 18.26 -7.90
N PRO A 38 14.25 17.13 -7.20
CA PRO A 38 14.84 17.15 -5.86
C PRO A 38 16.34 17.52 -5.87
N VAL A 39 17.00 17.33 -7.01
CA VAL A 39 18.43 17.60 -7.18
C VAL A 39 18.68 19.08 -7.46
N MET A 40 17.95 19.65 -8.42
CA MET A 40 18.19 21.01 -8.93
C MET A 40 17.04 22.00 -8.69
N GLY A 41 15.85 21.57 -8.31
CA GLY A 41 14.70 22.44 -8.06
C GLY A 41 13.96 22.93 -9.31
N HIS A 42 14.33 22.47 -10.50
CA HIS A 42 13.66 22.85 -11.75
C HIS A 42 12.36 22.05 -11.95
N LYS A 43 11.47 22.50 -12.86
CA LYS A 43 10.28 21.73 -13.25
C LYS A 43 10.65 20.32 -13.71
N ILE A 44 9.91 19.33 -13.25
CA ILE A 44 10.13 17.92 -13.63
C ILE A 44 9.71 17.64 -15.07
N ASP A 45 10.30 16.60 -15.65
CA ASP A 45 9.80 15.92 -16.84
C ASP A 45 9.17 14.58 -16.39
N SER A 46 7.91 14.36 -16.72
CA SER A 46 7.18 13.13 -16.37
C SER A 46 7.77 11.88 -17.03
N LYS A 47 8.61 12.03 -18.05
CA LYS A 47 9.32 10.93 -18.72
C LYS A 47 10.63 10.55 -18.03
N VAL A 48 11.18 11.42 -17.18
CA VAL A 48 12.47 11.20 -16.53
C VAL A 48 12.23 10.85 -15.07
N TYR A 49 12.34 9.56 -14.74
CA TYR A 49 12.12 9.08 -13.37
C TYR A 49 13.07 7.94 -12.98
N THR A 50 13.16 7.70 -11.68
CA THR A 50 13.74 6.49 -11.09
C THR A 50 12.84 6.01 -9.97
N ASP A 51 12.77 4.70 -9.81
CA ASP A 51 12.10 4.10 -8.66
C ASP A 51 13.14 3.87 -7.55
N TYR A 52 12.81 4.32 -6.33
CA TYR A 52 13.67 4.23 -5.16
C TYR A 52 12.82 4.07 -3.89
N GLN A 53 13.10 3.06 -3.07
CA GLN A 53 12.34 2.73 -1.85
C GLN A 53 10.82 2.61 -2.10
N GLY A 54 10.45 1.94 -3.19
CA GLY A 54 9.05 1.73 -3.59
C GLY A 54 8.30 2.99 -4.06
N ARG A 55 9.00 4.11 -4.25
CA ARG A 55 8.45 5.37 -4.74
C ARG A 55 9.07 5.76 -6.07
N ARG A 56 8.27 6.35 -6.95
CA ARG A 56 8.72 6.97 -8.19
C ARG A 56 9.14 8.41 -7.93
N ILE A 57 10.39 8.71 -8.28
CA ILE A 57 10.97 10.04 -8.18
C ILE A 57 11.21 10.53 -9.60
N TYR A 58 10.58 11.65 -9.95
CA TYR A 58 10.75 12.34 -11.21
C TYR A 58 11.89 13.36 -11.15
N PHE A 59 12.49 13.66 -12.29
CA PHE A 59 13.60 14.60 -12.41
C PHE A 59 13.39 15.51 -13.61
N CYS A 60 14.09 16.64 -13.63
CA CYS A 60 14.09 17.55 -14.77
C CYS A 60 14.97 17.06 -15.93
N CYS A 61 15.96 16.18 -15.68
CA CYS A 61 16.87 15.68 -16.69
C CYS A 61 17.55 14.36 -16.26
N THR A 62 18.11 13.64 -17.23
CA THR A 62 18.78 12.35 -17.00
C THR A 62 20.04 12.47 -16.14
N GLU A 63 20.71 13.63 -16.15
CA GLU A 63 21.89 13.88 -15.31
C GLU A 63 21.52 13.96 -13.82
N CYS A 64 20.33 14.47 -13.50
CA CYS A 64 19.81 14.45 -12.13
C CYS A 64 19.57 13.02 -11.65
N VAL A 65 19.15 12.09 -12.53
CA VAL A 65 19.01 10.67 -12.20
C VAL A 65 20.37 10.08 -11.79
N LYS A 66 21.44 10.39 -12.54
CA LYS A 66 22.79 9.89 -12.21
C LYS A 66 23.28 10.42 -10.87
N LYS A 67 23.13 11.74 -10.62
CA LYS A 67 23.50 12.35 -9.33
C LYS A 67 22.71 11.75 -8.16
N PHE A 68 21.42 11.52 -8.35
CA PHE A 68 20.59 10.85 -7.34
C PHE A 68 21.06 9.41 -7.08
N LYS A 69 21.33 8.62 -8.12
CA LYS A 69 21.80 7.23 -7.96
C LYS A 69 23.18 7.15 -7.29
N ALA A 70 24.05 8.14 -7.51
CA ALA A 70 25.37 8.20 -6.89
C ALA A 70 25.31 8.50 -5.38
N ASN A 71 24.35 9.33 -4.95
CA ASN A 71 24.15 9.63 -3.53
C ASN A 71 22.67 9.92 -3.22
N PRO A 72 21.83 8.88 -3.11
CA PRO A 72 20.39 9.08 -2.89
C PRO A 72 20.12 9.65 -1.48
N ALA A 73 20.99 9.32 -0.51
CA ALA A 73 20.92 9.81 0.86
C ALA A 73 20.92 11.35 0.97
N ALA A 74 21.71 12.03 0.14
CA ALA A 74 21.76 13.49 0.12
C ALA A 74 20.44 14.17 -0.27
N TYR A 75 19.51 13.43 -0.90
CA TYR A 75 18.26 14.00 -1.44
C TYR A 75 17.00 13.44 -0.78
N GLN A 76 17.13 12.51 0.18
CA GLN A 76 16.00 11.78 0.79
C GLN A 76 14.92 12.71 1.36
N THR A 77 15.30 13.81 2.03
CA THR A 77 14.35 14.77 2.63
C THR A 77 13.51 15.49 1.58
N LYS A 78 14.15 15.96 0.49
CA LYS A 78 13.47 16.62 -0.62
C LYS A 78 12.55 15.67 -1.38
N THR A 79 13.00 14.44 -1.61
CA THR A 79 12.19 13.41 -2.27
C THR A 79 11.03 12.94 -1.40
N ALA A 80 11.21 12.77 -0.10
CA ALA A 80 10.16 12.33 0.81
C ALA A 80 9.05 13.38 0.97
N ALA A 81 9.40 14.66 0.90
CA ALA A 81 8.45 15.77 0.95
C ALA A 81 7.64 15.94 -0.35
N GLN A 82 8.15 15.49 -1.49
CA GLN A 82 7.59 15.79 -2.81
C GLN A 82 7.01 14.57 -3.55
N SER A 83 7.55 13.37 -3.34
CA SER A 83 7.12 12.15 -4.05
C SER A 83 6.00 11.44 -3.28
N THR A 84 4.79 11.52 -3.83
CA THR A 84 3.62 10.75 -3.36
C THR A 84 3.27 9.56 -4.27
N VAL A 85 4.02 9.38 -5.36
CA VAL A 85 3.75 8.37 -6.39
C VAL A 85 4.50 7.08 -6.04
N PRO A 86 3.85 6.00 -5.57
CA PRO A 86 4.39 4.65 -5.62
C PRO A 86 4.92 4.32 -7.01
N ALA A 87 6.05 3.62 -7.03
CA ALA A 87 6.55 3.02 -8.27
C ALA A 87 5.45 2.13 -8.89
N SER A 88 5.29 2.15 -10.22
CA SER A 88 4.39 1.22 -10.89
C SER A 88 4.94 -0.20 -10.69
N GLY A 89 4.33 -0.98 -9.79
CA GLY A 89 4.88 -2.25 -9.28
C GLY A 89 5.07 -2.30 -7.76
N ALA A 90 4.91 -1.16 -7.07
CA ALA A 90 4.86 -1.11 -5.63
C ALA A 90 3.65 -1.89 -5.11
N ARG A 91 3.91 -2.95 -4.34
CA ARG A 91 2.90 -3.85 -3.79
C ARG A 91 2.88 -3.75 -2.27
N LYS A 92 1.68 -3.87 -1.69
CA LYS A 92 1.55 -3.98 -0.23
C LYS A 92 2.27 -5.23 0.25
N GLN A 93 2.76 -5.18 1.48
CA GLN A 93 3.33 -6.35 2.12
C GLN A 93 2.26 -7.44 2.27
N THR A 94 2.53 -8.62 1.71
CA THR A 94 1.70 -9.82 1.83
C THR A 94 2.49 -11.04 2.32
N GLU A 95 3.82 -10.94 2.30
CA GLU A 95 4.76 -11.97 2.68
C GLU A 95 5.61 -11.50 3.88
N CYS A 96 5.98 -12.45 4.73
CA CYS A 96 6.82 -12.25 5.89
C CYS A 96 8.26 -11.98 5.43
N PRO A 97 8.92 -10.91 5.89
CA PRO A 97 10.27 -10.57 5.44
C PRO A 97 11.32 -11.60 5.87
N VAL A 98 11.05 -12.35 6.95
CA VAL A 98 11.97 -13.34 7.51
C VAL A 98 11.86 -14.68 6.78
N MET A 99 10.64 -15.15 6.52
CA MET A 99 10.39 -16.52 6.04
C MET A 99 9.71 -16.60 4.67
N GLY A 100 9.26 -15.48 4.09
CA GLY A 100 8.53 -15.44 2.80
C GLY A 100 7.11 -16.00 2.85
N MET A 101 6.63 -16.46 4.01
CA MET A 101 5.28 -17.01 4.18
C MET A 101 4.22 -15.90 4.25
N LYS A 102 2.96 -16.24 3.97
CA LYS A 102 1.84 -15.29 4.07
C LYS A 102 1.77 -14.65 5.46
N ILE A 103 1.58 -13.33 5.51
CA ILE A 103 1.46 -12.60 6.77
C ILE A 103 0.18 -12.99 7.53
N THR A 104 0.28 -12.96 8.86
CA THR A 104 -0.84 -13.20 9.76
C THR A 104 -1.34 -11.85 10.30
N PRO A 105 -2.64 -11.54 10.20
CA PRO A 105 -3.20 -10.33 10.78
C PRO A 105 -2.87 -10.24 12.28
N GLY A 106 -2.52 -9.04 12.75
CA GLY A 106 -2.19 -8.80 14.16
C GLY A 106 -0.77 -9.18 14.58
N VAL A 107 0.04 -9.80 13.71
CA VAL A 107 1.47 -10.04 13.99
C VAL A 107 2.31 -9.00 13.24
N TYR A 108 2.74 -7.95 13.93
CA TYR A 108 3.52 -6.87 13.32
C TYR A 108 4.42 -6.17 14.34
N ILE A 109 5.38 -5.40 13.82
CA ILE A 109 6.16 -4.42 14.58
C ILE A 109 6.18 -3.11 13.80
N ASP A 110 6.14 -1.99 14.53
CA ASP A 110 6.31 -0.67 13.95
C ASP A 110 7.79 -0.27 14.06
N TYR A 111 8.45 -0.09 12.91
CA TYR A 111 9.87 0.20 12.80
C TYR A 111 10.11 1.41 11.88
N LYS A 112 10.72 2.48 12.42
CA LYS A 112 11.03 3.73 11.68
C LYS A 112 9.83 4.29 10.89
N GLY A 113 8.64 4.29 11.50
CA GLY A 113 7.40 4.80 10.89
C GLY A 113 6.75 3.85 9.87
N LYS A 114 7.28 2.64 9.70
CA LYS A 114 6.75 1.58 8.83
C LYS A 114 6.18 0.46 9.70
N ARG A 115 4.99 -0.04 9.37
CA ARG A 115 4.45 -1.27 9.97
C ARG A 115 4.92 -2.47 9.17
N VAL A 116 5.67 -3.36 9.82
CA VAL A 116 6.20 -4.59 9.24
C VAL A 116 5.40 -5.76 9.81
N SER A 117 4.66 -6.47 8.96
CA SER A 117 3.86 -7.63 9.37
C SER A 117 4.64 -8.93 9.21
N PHE A 118 4.26 -9.97 9.96
CA PHE A 118 4.93 -11.26 9.96
C PHE A 118 3.94 -12.42 9.87
N CYS A 119 4.44 -13.59 9.50
CA CYS A 119 3.63 -14.82 9.49
C CYS A 119 3.44 -15.41 10.89
N CYS A 120 4.37 -15.18 11.82
CA CYS A 120 4.31 -15.71 13.19
C CYS A 120 5.09 -14.85 14.20
N PRO A 121 4.78 -14.94 15.51
CA PRO A 121 5.47 -14.18 16.55
C PRO A 121 6.98 -14.43 16.61
N SER A 122 7.44 -15.65 16.35
CA SER A 122 8.88 -15.99 16.35
C SER A 122 9.69 -15.25 15.28
N CYS A 123 9.04 -14.70 14.24
CA CYS A 123 9.72 -13.87 13.25
C CYS A 123 10.08 -12.48 13.80
N LEU A 124 9.46 -12.01 14.88
CA LEU A 124 9.77 -10.71 15.50
C LEU A 124 11.21 -10.66 16.01
N GLU A 125 11.66 -11.71 16.71
CA GLU A 125 13.01 -11.79 17.24
C GLU A 125 14.05 -11.86 16.11
N LYS A 126 13.78 -12.68 15.08
CA LYS A 126 14.65 -12.79 13.90
C LYS A 126 14.72 -11.49 13.12
N PHE A 127 13.63 -10.73 13.06
CA PHE A 127 13.62 -9.41 12.44
C PHE A 127 14.50 -8.42 13.19
N ASN A 128 14.46 -8.41 14.52
CA ASN A 128 15.27 -7.51 15.35
C ASN A 128 16.79 -7.73 15.21
N ALA A 129 17.22 -8.92 14.77
CA ALA A 129 18.63 -9.18 14.51
C ALA A 129 19.17 -8.33 13.34
N ASN A 130 18.42 -8.22 12.23
CA ASN A 130 18.84 -7.51 11.02
C ASN A 130 17.66 -6.77 10.34
N PRO A 131 17.03 -5.77 11.00
CA PRO A 131 15.81 -5.16 10.49
C PRO A 131 16.05 -4.33 9.22
N GLU A 132 17.18 -3.64 9.14
CA GLU A 132 17.51 -2.78 7.99
C GLU A 132 17.73 -3.59 6.71
N GLU A 133 18.41 -4.74 6.81
CA GLU A 133 18.67 -5.60 5.66
C GLU A 133 17.38 -6.17 5.09
N LEU A 134 16.50 -6.68 5.96
CA LEU A 134 15.22 -7.27 5.58
C LEU A 134 14.29 -6.22 4.95
N ILE A 135 14.23 -5.02 5.52
CA ILE A 135 13.47 -3.90 4.94
C ILE A 135 14.02 -3.53 3.57
N ARG A 136 15.35 -3.36 3.44
CA ARG A 136 15.97 -2.97 2.18
C ARG A 136 15.69 -4.00 1.08
N LYS A 137 15.75 -5.29 1.40
CA LYS A 137 15.43 -6.37 0.46
C LYS A 137 13.98 -6.28 -0.01
N MET A 138 13.06 -6.13 0.93
CA MET A 138 11.63 -6.01 0.61
C MET A 138 11.31 -4.79 -0.24
N GLU A 139 11.90 -3.64 0.06
CA GLU A 139 11.73 -2.42 -0.74
C GLU A 139 12.36 -2.54 -2.14
N ALA A 140 13.48 -3.27 -2.26
CA ALA A 140 14.08 -3.60 -3.55
C ALA A 140 13.17 -4.53 -4.37
N ASP A 141 12.44 -5.44 -3.71
CA ASP A 141 11.41 -6.30 -4.30
C ASP A 141 10.08 -5.56 -4.57
N GLY A 142 10.09 -4.22 -4.43
CA GLY A 142 8.92 -3.37 -4.68
C GLY A 142 7.86 -3.43 -3.59
N VAL A 143 8.15 -3.98 -2.41
CA VAL A 143 7.21 -3.99 -1.29
C VAL A 143 7.23 -2.63 -0.58
N VAL A 144 6.04 -2.04 -0.43
CA VAL A 144 5.84 -0.83 0.36
C VAL A 144 5.12 -1.21 1.65
N PHE A 145 5.74 -0.85 2.77
CA PHE A 145 5.19 -1.05 4.11
C PHE A 145 4.11 -0.02 4.43
N GLU A 146 3.12 -0.44 5.22
CA GLU A 146 2.07 0.47 5.69
C GLU A 146 2.65 1.52 6.64
N LYS A 147 2.05 2.72 6.66
CA LYS A 147 2.45 3.76 7.63
C LYS A 147 2.05 3.31 9.02
N SER A 148 3.00 3.34 9.96
CA SER A 148 2.66 3.12 11.37
C SER A 148 1.86 4.32 11.91
N PRO A 149 0.80 4.08 12.71
CA PRO A 149 -0.07 5.12 13.26
C PRO A 149 0.52 5.90 14.46
N SER A 150 1.82 5.82 14.75
CA SER A 150 2.40 6.30 16.01
C SER A 150 2.15 7.79 16.35
N ALA A 151 1.02 8.03 17.03
CA ALA A 151 0.85 9.00 18.11
C ALA A 151 0.05 8.43 19.30
N LYS A 152 -0.33 7.14 19.29
CA LYS A 152 -0.79 6.45 20.50
C LYS A 152 -0.11 5.11 20.62
N SER A 153 0.71 4.99 21.65
CA SER A 153 1.32 3.76 22.14
C SER A 153 0.25 2.68 22.32
N VAL A 154 0.33 1.63 21.51
CA VAL A 154 -0.31 0.35 21.81
C VAL A 154 0.83 -0.63 22.09
N THR A 155 0.88 -1.09 23.34
CA THR A 155 1.89 -1.95 23.97
C THR A 155 2.14 -3.26 23.19
N PRO A 156 3.35 -3.84 23.21
CA PRO A 156 3.63 -5.12 22.56
C PRO A 156 2.82 -6.23 23.24
N GLY A 157 1.97 -6.93 22.48
CA GLY A 157 1.22 -8.09 22.98
C GLY A 157 -0.29 -8.13 22.68
N GLN A 158 -0.82 -7.33 21.76
CA GLN A 158 -2.23 -7.44 21.38
C GLN A 158 -2.43 -8.39 20.20
N THR A 159 -2.69 -9.67 20.52
CA THR A 159 -3.57 -10.51 19.70
C THR A 159 -4.94 -9.84 19.63
N GLU A 160 -5.21 -9.09 18.56
CA GLU A 160 -6.56 -8.67 18.23
C GLU A 160 -7.36 -9.92 17.81
N LYS A 161 -8.02 -10.52 18.81
CA LYS A 161 -8.99 -11.59 18.65
C LYS A 161 -10.17 -11.02 17.88
N GLY A 162 -10.15 -11.21 16.55
CA GLY A 162 -11.27 -10.89 15.67
C GLY A 162 -12.51 -11.68 16.09
N LYS A 163 -13.42 -11.00 16.79
CA LYS A 163 -14.79 -11.45 17.06
C LYS A 163 -15.56 -11.38 15.73
N GLY A 164 -15.84 -12.53 15.14
CA GLY A 164 -16.64 -12.70 13.93
C GLY A 164 -17.52 -13.93 14.06
N GLU A 165 -18.41 -13.90 15.05
CA GLU A 165 -19.52 -14.83 15.18
C GLU A 165 -20.47 -14.55 14.01
N HIS A 166 -20.38 -15.38 12.98
CA HIS A 166 -21.35 -15.40 11.89
C HIS A 166 -22.57 -16.21 12.34
N GLN A 167 -23.72 -15.54 12.31
CA GLN A 167 -25.06 -16.03 12.61
C GLN A 167 -25.42 -17.27 11.77
N HIS A 168 -25.99 -18.28 12.42
CA HIS A 168 -27.23 -18.96 12.02
C HIS A 168 -27.90 -19.58 13.25
#